data_AF-A0A2R4ME58-F1
#
_entry.id   AF-A0A2R4ME58-F1
#
_cell.length_a   1.000
_cell.length_b   1.000
_cell.length_c   1.000
_cell.angle_alpha   90.00
_cell.angle_beta   90.00
_cell.angle_gamma   90.00
#
_symmetry.space_group_name_H-M   'P 1'
#
loop_
_entity.id
_entity.type
_entity.pdbx_description
1 polymer ?
#
loop_
_entity_poly.entity_id
_entity_poly.type
_entity_poly.pdbx_seq_one_letter_code
_entity_poly.pdbx_strand_id
1 'polypeptide(L)'
;MTQRIIETDFDMDRLLAFIGKQTPPFTVTIKQGGRRSIAQNKLAFKWYGEIAEQLPGSFDSTEDVRAHCKLWHGVPILREVDEDFREAYDAKVMPAPYPFKLALMKAPFDWPITSKMNTKQLATYLDHVHREFSEQGVELTIPPDKSVGWQPSPPIEAYEDDARFGS
;
A
#
# COMPACT_ATOMS: atom_id res chain seq x y z
N MET A 1 -3.93 -14.02 -16.91
CA MET A 1 -2.79 -13.11 -17.16
C MET A 1 -1.58 -13.66 -16.43
N THR A 2 -0.50 -13.99 -17.15
CA THR A 2 0.72 -14.54 -16.53
C THR A 2 1.75 -13.43 -16.43
N GLN A 3 2.01 -12.93 -15.22
CA GLN A 3 3.06 -11.96 -14.95
C GLN A 3 4.33 -12.68 -14.49
N ARG A 4 5.47 -12.34 -15.09
CA ARG A 4 6.80 -12.83 -14.69
C ARG A 4 7.71 -11.64 -14.43
N ILE A 5 8.57 -11.78 -13.43
CA ILE A 5 9.55 -10.76 -13.04
C ILE A 5 10.90 -11.21 -13.60
N ILE A 6 11.61 -10.31 -14.27
CA ILE A 6 12.89 -10.59 -14.91
C ILE A 6 13.98 -9.78 -14.21
N GLU A 7 14.89 -10.45 -13.51
CA GLU A 7 15.98 -9.79 -12.77
C GLU A 7 17.34 -10.40 -13.02
N THR A 8 17.36 -11.67 -13.41
CA THR A 8 18.57 -12.39 -13.77
C THR A 8 18.55 -12.78 -15.24
N ASP A 9 19.72 -13.04 -15.80
CA ASP A 9 19.84 -13.56 -17.17
C ASP A 9 19.08 -14.89 -17.31
N PHE A 10 19.04 -15.70 -16.24
CA PHE A 10 18.25 -16.93 -16.19
C PHE A 10 16.74 -16.70 -16.31
N ASP A 11 16.21 -15.65 -15.67
CA ASP A 11 14.80 -15.28 -15.80
C ASP A 11 14.49 -14.83 -17.23
N MET A 12 15.42 -14.10 -17.85
CA MET A 12 15.32 -13.65 -19.24
C MET A 12 15.27 -14.84 -20.20
N ASP A 13 16.17 -15.81 -20.04
CA ASP A 13 16.21 -17.03 -20.86
C ASP A 13 14.90 -17.82 -20.76
N ARG A 14 14.33 -17.92 -19.55
CA ARG A 14 13.03 -18.58 -19.33
C ARG A 14 11.86 -17.82 -19.95
N LEU A 15 11.91 -16.49 -19.97
CA LEU A 15 10.89 -15.68 -20.63
C LEU A 15 10.94 -15.88 -22.14
N LEU A 16 12.13 -15.82 -22.73
CA LEU A 16 12.33 -16.04 -24.17
C LEU A 16 11.86 -17.44 -24.60
N ALA A 17 12.22 -18.47 -23.83
CA ALA A 17 11.76 -19.84 -24.10
C ALA A 17 10.24 -20.00 -23.98
N PHE A 18 9.58 -19.20 -23.14
CA PHE A 18 8.12 -19.21 -22.99
C PHE A 18 7.41 -18.48 -24.13
N ILE A 19 7.93 -17.31 -24.53
CA ILE A 19 7.40 -16.53 -25.66
C ILE A 19 7.55 -17.32 -26.97
N GLY A 20 8.69 -17.98 -27.18
CA GLY A 20 8.94 -18.79 -28.37
C GLY A 20 8.00 -19.98 -28.55
N LYS A 21 7.24 -20.36 -27.51
CA LYS A 21 6.22 -21.42 -27.57
C LYS A 21 4.80 -20.91 -27.75
N GLN A 22 4.58 -19.60 -27.79
CA GLN A 22 3.24 -19.02 -27.95
C GLN A 22 2.84 -18.98 -29.43
N THR A 23 1.61 -19.37 -29.72
CA THR A 23 1.02 -19.26 -31.05
C THR A 23 0.45 -17.85 -31.27
N PRO A 24 0.82 -17.13 -32.34
CA PRO A 24 0.27 -15.82 -32.65
C PRO A 24 -1.25 -15.83 -32.91
N PRO A 25 -1.98 -14.72 -32.65
CA PRO A 25 -1.49 -13.46 -32.09
C PRO A 25 -1.53 -13.43 -30.56
N PHE A 26 -0.53 -12.80 -29.93
CA PHE A 26 -0.51 -12.53 -28.49
C PHE A 26 0.07 -11.15 -28.20
N THR A 27 -0.27 -10.58 -27.04
CA THR A 27 0.19 -9.25 -26.59
C THR A 27 1.16 -9.40 -25.42
N VAL A 28 2.25 -8.65 -25.45
CA VAL A 28 3.24 -8.59 -24.36
C VAL A 28 3.28 -7.18 -23.80
N THR A 29 3.27 -7.05 -22.47
CA THR A 29 3.43 -5.77 -21.78
C THR A 29 4.67 -5.83 -20.89
N ILE A 30 5.64 -4.96 -21.14
CA ILE A 30 6.87 -4.84 -20.36
C ILE A 30 6.78 -3.55 -19.55
N LYS A 31 6.94 -3.64 -18.22
CA LYS A 31 6.96 -2.49 -17.32
C LYS A 31 8.29 -2.48 -16.57
N GLN A 32 8.94 -1.31 -16.48
CA GLN A 32 10.12 -1.14 -15.63
C GLN A 32 9.69 -0.99 -14.16
N GLY A 33 10.20 -1.85 -13.28
CA GLY A 33 9.91 -1.85 -11.85
C GLY A 33 10.29 -3.19 -11.19
N GLY A 34 11.35 -3.21 -10.38
CA GLY A 34 11.94 -4.43 -9.81
C GLY A 34 11.21 -5.02 -8.58
N ARG A 35 11.74 -6.14 -8.03
CA ARG A 35 11.25 -6.89 -6.85
C ARG A 35 10.85 -6.01 -5.66
N ARG A 36 11.47 -4.84 -5.48
CA ARG A 36 11.28 -4.01 -4.29
C ARG A 36 9.82 -3.57 -4.09
N SER A 37 9.13 -3.15 -5.14
CA SER A 37 7.71 -2.77 -5.07
C SER A 37 6.81 -3.99 -4.78
N ILE A 38 7.14 -5.15 -5.33
CA ILE A 38 6.36 -6.40 -5.12
C ILE A 38 6.58 -6.95 -3.71
N ALA A 39 7.81 -6.92 -3.20
CA ALA A 39 8.13 -7.32 -1.83
C ALA A 39 7.47 -6.38 -0.80
N GLN A 40 7.50 -5.07 -1.04
CA GLN A 40 6.80 -4.08 -0.22
C GLN A 40 5.28 -4.29 -0.24
N ASN A 41 4.68 -4.54 -1.40
CA ASN A 41 3.26 -4.85 -1.50
C ASN A 41 2.90 -6.15 -0.78
N LYS A 42 3.70 -7.20 -0.92
CA LYS A 42 3.50 -8.47 -0.21
C LYS A 42 3.61 -8.28 1.31
N LEU A 43 4.56 -7.47 1.77
CA LEU A 43 4.71 -7.12 3.18
C LEU A 43 3.48 -6.35 3.70
N ALA A 44 3.01 -5.36 2.96
CA ALA A 44 1.82 -4.58 3.31
C ALA A 44 0.61 -5.51 3.53
N PHE A 45 0.35 -6.41 2.58
CA PHE A 45 -0.74 -7.38 2.69
C PHE A 45 -0.56 -8.34 3.87
N LYS A 46 0.68 -8.73 4.19
CA LYS A 46 0.95 -9.55 5.37
C LYS A 46 0.60 -8.81 6.66
N TRP A 47 1.04 -7.56 6.79
CA TRP A 47 0.73 -6.73 7.96
C TRP A 47 -0.75 -6.51 8.14
N TYR A 48 -1.50 -6.26 7.06
CA TYR A 48 -2.96 -6.11 7.18
C TYR A 48 -3.65 -7.35 7.74
N GLY A 49 -3.14 -8.55 7.42
CA GLY A 49 -3.62 -9.80 8.01
C GLY A 49 -3.26 -9.89 9.49
N GLU A 50 -1.99 -9.66 9.83
CA GLU A 50 -1.49 -9.71 11.21
C GLU A 50 -2.21 -8.72 12.14
N ILE A 51 -2.52 -7.51 11.65
CA ILE A 51 -3.29 -6.50 12.39
C ILE A 51 -4.73 -6.95 12.62
N ALA A 52 -5.40 -7.47 11.58
CA ALA A 52 -6.77 -7.93 11.70
C ALA A 52 -6.90 -9.11 12.69
N GLU A 53 -5.88 -9.97 12.76
CA GLU A 53 -5.82 -11.09 13.71
C GLU A 53 -5.56 -10.62 15.15
N GLN A 54 -4.68 -9.62 15.34
CA GLN A 54 -4.25 -9.17 16.67
C GLN A 54 -5.17 -8.11 17.31
N LEU A 55 -5.96 -7.38 16.50
CA LEU A 55 -6.90 -6.37 16.99
C LEU A 55 -8.37 -6.75 16.70
N PRO A 56 -8.86 -7.88 17.26
CA PRO A 56 -10.24 -8.29 17.06
C PRO A 56 -11.21 -7.23 17.61
N GLY A 57 -12.23 -6.87 16.82
CA GLY A 57 -13.23 -5.86 17.17
C GLY A 57 -12.86 -4.42 16.80
N SER A 58 -11.60 -4.16 16.42
CA SER A 58 -11.21 -2.88 15.78
C SER A 58 -11.32 -2.96 14.26
N PHE A 59 -11.02 -4.12 13.69
CA PHE A 59 -11.16 -4.41 12.27
C PHE A 59 -11.79 -5.78 12.06
N ASP A 60 -12.79 -5.86 11.18
CA ASP A 60 -13.49 -7.11 10.89
C ASP A 60 -12.78 -7.95 9.82
N SER A 61 -11.87 -7.34 9.04
CA SER A 61 -11.17 -8.02 7.95
C SER A 61 -9.85 -7.34 7.57
N THR A 62 -9.01 -8.09 6.85
CA THR A 62 -7.80 -7.55 6.20
C THR A 62 -8.11 -6.38 5.25
N GLU A 63 -9.28 -6.40 4.61
CA GLU A 63 -9.70 -5.29 3.75
C GLU A 63 -10.03 -4.02 4.54
N ASP A 64 -10.58 -4.15 5.75
CA ASP A 64 -10.84 -3.01 6.63
C ASP A 64 -9.55 -2.37 7.11
N VAL A 65 -8.57 -3.19 7.52
CA VAL A 65 -7.24 -2.69 7.87
C VAL A 65 -6.60 -2.01 6.66
N ARG A 66 -6.66 -2.61 5.47
CA ARG A 66 -6.13 -2.01 4.23
C ARG A 66 -6.81 -0.67 3.93
N ALA A 67 -8.12 -0.59 4.08
CA ALA A 67 -8.89 0.63 3.84
C ALA A 67 -8.52 1.74 4.81
N HIS A 68 -8.43 1.42 6.11
CA HIS A 68 -7.96 2.31 7.15
C HIS A 68 -6.55 2.83 6.84
N CYS A 69 -5.60 1.92 6.57
CA CYS A 69 -4.22 2.31 6.29
C CYS A 69 -4.12 3.21 5.06
N LYS A 70 -4.84 2.89 3.97
CA LYS A 70 -4.90 3.74 2.77
C LYS A 70 -5.42 5.14 3.08
N LEU A 71 -6.49 5.23 3.88
CA LEU A 71 -7.13 6.49 4.21
C LEU A 71 -6.25 7.36 5.12
N TRP A 72 -5.65 6.76 6.16
CA TRP A 72 -4.91 7.52 7.17
C TRP A 72 -3.46 7.79 6.82
N HIS A 73 -2.78 6.87 6.13
CA HIS A 73 -1.37 7.04 5.76
C HIS A 73 -1.18 7.29 4.29
N GLY A 74 -1.98 6.63 3.46
CA GLY A 74 -1.83 6.70 2.01
C GLY A 74 -2.27 8.03 1.41
N VAL A 75 -3.42 8.54 1.84
CA VAL A 75 -3.99 9.81 1.35
C VAL A 75 -3.09 11.00 1.70
N PRO A 76 -2.60 11.19 2.94
CA PRO A 76 -1.73 12.34 3.24
C PRO A 76 -0.46 12.37 2.37
N ILE A 77 0.18 11.22 2.16
CA ILE A 77 1.37 11.12 1.30
C ILE A 77 1.06 11.58 -0.13
N LEU A 78 -0.10 11.21 -0.69
CA LEU A 78 -0.50 11.66 -2.02
C LEU A 78 -0.91 13.13 -2.06
N ARG A 79 -1.60 13.62 -1.02
CA ARG A 79 -2.01 15.03 -0.92
C ARG A 79 -0.82 15.99 -0.87
N GLU A 80 0.33 15.56 -0.34
CA GLU A 80 1.54 16.37 -0.27
C GLU A 80 2.26 16.48 -1.63
N VAL A 81 2.20 15.44 -2.46
CA VAL A 81 3.02 15.30 -3.67
C VAL A 81 2.25 15.50 -4.99
N ASP A 82 0.92 15.38 -4.96
CA ASP A 82 0.04 15.44 -6.14
C ASP A 82 -1.05 16.49 -5.88
N GLU A 83 -0.84 17.69 -6.43
CA GLU A 83 -1.76 18.84 -6.25
C GLU A 83 -3.15 18.58 -6.83
N ASP A 84 -3.23 17.93 -8.00
CA ASP A 84 -4.50 17.57 -8.63
C ASP A 84 -5.28 16.57 -7.75
N PHE A 85 -4.57 15.59 -7.18
CA PHE A 85 -5.16 14.65 -6.23
C PHE A 85 -5.65 15.38 -4.98
N ARG A 86 -4.85 16.29 -4.42
CA ARG A 86 -5.22 17.09 -3.24
C ARG A 86 -6.49 17.88 -3.50
N GLU A 87 -6.56 18.64 -4.58
CA GLU A 87 -7.75 19.45 -4.90
C GLU A 87 -9.00 18.59 -5.07
N ALA A 88 -8.89 17.47 -5.80
CA ALA A 88 -10.01 16.56 -6.00
C ALA A 88 -10.45 15.87 -4.70
N TYR A 89 -9.50 15.46 -3.86
CA TYR A 89 -9.77 14.84 -2.56
C TYR A 89 -10.43 15.83 -1.61
N ASP A 90 -9.86 17.02 -1.46
CA ASP A 90 -10.31 18.04 -0.50
C ASP A 90 -11.69 18.57 -0.87
N ALA A 91 -11.98 18.74 -2.15
CA ALA A 91 -13.29 19.21 -2.60
C ALA A 91 -14.41 18.14 -2.48
N LYS A 92 -14.10 16.85 -2.68
CA LYS A 92 -15.13 15.81 -2.89
C LYS A 92 -15.17 14.73 -1.80
N VAL A 93 -14.03 14.35 -1.25
CA VAL A 93 -13.90 13.20 -0.35
C VAL A 93 -13.67 13.63 1.09
N MET A 94 -12.90 14.68 1.32
CA MET A 94 -12.67 15.24 2.66
C MET A 94 -13.96 15.59 3.42
N PRO A 95 -14.99 16.23 2.82
CA PRO A 95 -16.23 16.54 3.55
C PRO A 95 -17.15 15.33 3.77
N ALA A 96 -16.87 14.18 3.15
CA ALA A 96 -17.74 13.02 3.25
C ALA A 96 -17.63 12.34 4.64
N PRO A 97 -18.67 11.62 5.10
CA PRO A 97 -18.61 10.87 6.36
C PRO A 97 -17.54 9.77 6.34
N TYR A 98 -16.96 9.48 7.51
CA TYR A 98 -15.91 8.46 7.65
C TYR A 98 -16.28 7.08 7.06
N PRO A 99 -17.49 6.52 7.30
CA PRO A 99 -17.86 5.23 6.68
C PRO A 99 -17.84 5.26 5.15
N PHE A 100 -18.18 6.41 4.56
CA PHE A 100 -18.12 6.59 3.11
C PHE A 100 -16.67 6.65 2.63
N LYS A 101 -15.79 7.37 3.34
CA LYS A 101 -14.35 7.40 3.03
C LYS A 101 -13.74 6.00 3.05
N LEU A 102 -14.08 5.17 4.05
CA LEU A 102 -13.64 3.78 4.11
C LEU A 102 -14.18 2.94 2.94
N ALA A 103 -15.47 3.08 2.61
CA ALA A 103 -16.08 2.36 1.50
C ALA A 103 -15.40 2.66 0.16
N LEU A 104 -14.94 3.90 -0.06
CA LEU A 104 -14.16 4.26 -1.26
C LEU A 104 -12.82 3.52 -1.36
N MET A 105 -12.21 3.17 -0.23
CA MET A 105 -10.92 2.49 -0.19
C MET A 105 -11.03 0.96 -0.40
N LYS A 106 -12.24 0.41 -0.24
CA LYS A 106 -12.57 -1.02 -0.38
C LYS A 106 -13.12 -1.34 -1.77
N ALA A 107 -13.14 -2.62 -2.13
CA ALA A 107 -13.90 -3.08 -3.30
C ALA A 107 -15.41 -2.78 -3.09
N PRO A 108 -16.15 -2.38 -4.14
CA PRO A 108 -15.80 -2.39 -5.56
C PRO A 108 -15.10 -1.12 -6.09
N PHE A 109 -15.00 -0.04 -5.30
CA PHE A 109 -14.39 1.21 -5.75
C PHE A 109 -12.85 1.12 -5.82
N ASP A 110 -12.24 0.49 -4.81
CA ASP A 110 -10.78 0.28 -4.63
C ASP A 110 -9.95 1.48 -5.10
N TRP A 111 -10.20 2.65 -4.52
CA TRP A 111 -9.60 3.88 -5.00
C TRP A 111 -8.05 3.77 -5.00
N PRO A 112 -7.37 4.13 -6.11
CA PRO A 112 -5.96 3.82 -6.31
C PRO A 112 -5.08 4.81 -5.53
N ILE A 113 -4.82 4.47 -4.26
CA ILE A 113 -3.90 5.21 -3.39
C ILE A 113 -2.49 4.64 -3.51
N THR A 114 -2.26 3.45 -2.96
CA THR A 114 -0.93 2.81 -2.94
C THR A 114 -0.41 2.45 -4.32
N SER A 115 -1.28 2.26 -5.32
CA SER A 115 -0.87 2.00 -6.71
C SER A 115 -0.37 3.24 -7.45
N LYS A 116 -0.68 4.45 -6.97
CA LYS A 116 -0.13 5.72 -7.49
C LYS A 116 1.23 6.07 -6.88
N MET A 117 1.62 5.38 -5.81
CA MET A 117 2.86 5.65 -5.09
C MET A 117 4.09 5.09 -5.81
N ASN A 118 5.18 5.84 -5.78
CA ASN A 118 6.50 5.34 -6.11
C ASN A 118 7.10 4.52 -4.93
N THR A 119 8.23 3.85 -5.16
CA THR A 119 8.87 2.98 -4.16
C THR A 119 9.26 3.69 -2.86
N LYS A 120 9.63 4.98 -2.92
CA LYS A 120 9.98 5.76 -1.72
C LYS A 120 8.73 6.10 -0.91
N GLN A 121 7.68 6.59 -1.59
CA GLN A 121 6.38 6.87 -0.97
C GLN A 121 5.77 5.60 -0.35
N LEU A 122 5.87 4.45 -1.03
CA LEU A 122 5.40 3.18 -0.50
C LEU A 122 6.22 2.72 0.73
N ALA A 123 7.53 3.03 0.77
CA ALA A 123 8.33 2.78 1.96
C ALA A 123 7.87 3.66 3.13
N THR A 124 7.67 4.96 2.91
CA THR A 124 7.15 5.90 3.91
C THR A 124 5.78 5.47 4.42
N TYR A 125 4.89 5.04 3.52
CA TYR A 125 3.59 4.48 3.87
C TYR A 125 3.70 3.28 4.83
N LEU A 126 4.57 2.32 4.49
CA LEU A 126 4.82 1.16 5.36
C LEU A 126 5.40 1.58 6.71
N ASP A 127 6.31 2.54 6.73
CA ASP A 127 6.90 3.04 7.97
C ASP A 127 5.82 3.62 8.91
N HIS A 128 4.85 4.37 8.36
CA HIS A 128 3.73 4.93 9.14
C HIS A 128 2.75 3.86 9.64
N VAL A 129 2.37 2.90 8.78
CA VAL A 129 1.52 1.77 9.18
C VAL A 129 2.19 1.01 10.32
N HIS A 130 3.46 0.66 10.18
CA HIS A 130 4.17 -0.06 11.23
C HIS A 130 4.19 0.70 12.54
N ARG A 131 4.46 2.02 12.50
CA ARG A 131 4.48 2.85 13.71
C ARG A 131 3.13 2.85 14.42
N GLU A 132 2.03 3.14 13.71
CA GLU A 132 0.69 3.20 14.29
C GLU A 132 0.34 1.91 15.05
N PHE A 133 0.59 0.76 14.43
CA PHE A 133 0.18 -0.52 15.01
C PHE A 133 1.18 -1.04 16.06
N SER A 134 2.48 -0.78 15.90
CA SER A 134 3.46 -1.10 16.95
C SER A 134 3.25 -0.28 18.22
N GLU A 135 2.82 0.98 18.11
CA GLU A 135 2.43 1.81 19.28
C GLU A 135 1.20 1.25 20.01
N GLN A 136 0.35 0.50 19.31
CA GLN A 136 -0.80 -0.22 19.86
C GLN A 136 -0.43 -1.62 20.39
N GLY A 137 0.85 -2.00 20.33
CA GLY A 137 1.34 -3.30 20.79
C GLY A 137 1.16 -4.44 19.78
N VAL A 138 0.83 -4.16 18.52
CA VAL A 138 0.74 -5.17 17.46
C VAL A 138 2.14 -5.58 17.01
N GLU A 139 2.40 -6.89 17.02
CA GLU A 139 3.63 -7.47 16.52
C GLU A 139 3.54 -7.67 15.01
N LEU A 140 4.25 -6.82 14.25
CA LEU A 140 4.31 -6.88 12.80
C LEU A 140 5.58 -7.57 12.32
N THR A 141 5.48 -8.35 11.24
CA THR A 141 6.63 -9.00 10.64
C THR A 141 7.67 -7.99 10.16
N ILE A 142 8.91 -8.11 10.63
CA ILE A 142 10.02 -7.27 10.15
C ILE A 142 10.47 -7.72 8.75
N PRO A 143 10.58 -6.82 7.77
CA PRO A 143 11.07 -7.19 6.44
C PRO A 143 12.51 -7.71 6.47
N PRO A 144 12.84 -8.73 5.66
CA PRO A 144 14.15 -9.39 5.70
C PRO A 144 15.34 -8.48 5.32
N ASP A 145 15.10 -7.34 4.70
CA ASP A 145 16.11 -6.33 4.31
C ASP A 145 16.37 -5.26 5.41
N LYS A 146 15.55 -5.24 6.47
CA LYS A 146 15.70 -4.31 7.60
C LYS A 146 16.11 -5.13 8.83
N SER A 147 17.38 -5.07 9.22
CA SER A 147 17.92 -5.77 10.40
C SER A 147 17.31 -5.26 11.71
N VAL A 148 17.51 -6.03 12.78
CA VAL A 148 17.24 -5.66 14.19
C VAL A 148 17.68 -4.21 14.44
N GLY A 149 16.74 -3.31 14.76
CA GLY A 149 17.00 -1.89 15.00
C GLY A 149 16.43 -0.91 13.95
N TRP A 150 15.67 -1.38 12.97
CA TRP A 150 14.94 -0.47 12.08
C TRP A 150 13.88 0.34 12.86
N GLN A 151 13.98 1.67 12.76
CA GLN A 151 13.02 2.61 13.32
C GLN A 151 12.24 3.29 12.19
N PRO A 152 10.92 3.48 12.35
CA PRO A 152 10.10 4.18 11.36
C PRO A 152 10.57 5.63 11.18
N SER A 153 10.40 6.16 9.97
CA SER A 153 10.71 7.56 9.66
C SER A 153 9.96 8.51 10.62
N PRO A 154 10.58 9.65 11.02
CA PRO A 154 9.93 10.62 11.90
C PRO A 154 8.60 11.08 11.30
N PRO A 155 7.61 11.46 12.14
CA PRO A 155 6.33 11.92 11.66
C PRO A 155 6.53 13.12 10.73
N ILE A 156 5.91 13.08 9.55
CA ILE A 156 5.50 14.30 8.86
C ILE A 156 4.52 14.95 9.84
N GLU A 157 4.70 16.23 10.17
CA GLU A 157 3.82 16.97 11.09
C GLU A 157 2.36 16.58 10.80
N ALA A 158 1.74 15.92 11.77
CA ALA A 158 0.35 15.53 11.66
C ALA A 158 -0.44 16.82 11.43
N TYR A 159 -1.15 16.91 10.31
CA TYR A 159 -2.11 17.98 10.12
C TYR A 159 -3.12 17.90 11.27
N GLU A 160 -3.10 18.91 12.15
CA GLU A 160 -3.87 18.97 13.39
C GLU A 160 -5.40 19.08 13.17
N ASP A 161 -5.88 19.00 11.93
CA ASP A 161 -7.28 19.23 11.57
C ASP A 161 -8.15 17.96 11.47
N ASP A 162 -7.56 16.76 11.54
CA ASP A 162 -8.35 15.53 11.65
C ASP A 162 -8.53 15.17 13.13
N ALA A 163 -9.57 15.75 13.71
CA ALA A 163 -10.13 15.39 15.00
C ALA A 163 -10.09 13.88 15.22
N ARG A 164 -9.12 13.42 16.02
CA ARG A 164 -9.10 12.08 16.58
C ARG A 164 -10.42 11.91 17.32
N PHE A 165 -11.32 11.10 16.75
CA PHE A 165 -12.61 10.75 17.34
C PHE A 165 -13.61 11.92 17.43
N GLY A 166 -14.38 12.11 16.36
CA GLY A 166 -15.72 12.70 16.46
C GLY A 166 -16.71 11.63 16.92
N SER A 167 -17.02 11.67 18.22
CA SER A 167 -18.19 11.13 18.96
C SER A 167 -19.11 10.12 18.28
#